data_AF-A0A525C7M9-F1
#
_entry.id   AF-A0A525C7M9-F1
#
_cell.length_a   1.000
_cell.length_b   1.000
_cell.length_c   1.000
_cell.angle_alpha   90.00
_cell.angle_beta   90.00
_cell.angle_gamma   90.00
#
_symmetry.space_group_name_H-M   'P 1'
#
loop_
_entity.id
_entity.type
_entity.pdbx_description
1 polymer ?
#
loop_
_entity_poly.entity_id
_entity_poly.type
_entity_poly.pdbx_seq_one_letter_code
_entity_poly.pdbx_strand_id
1 'polypeptide(L)'
;MDRKMRVAGARIVLGLVVLCLGGTLAGAQELLLSDDFANNDMDWYVSDSIQVANGRYEFSNDEHADYTWMSGNMADGSVVADSVWLGGDETMGYGLVFRLVDAQNFYFLWITANGQFTVGKVMENHAVPIKQWSSSDAINTRGENHLRVEFSGYLINILINGQEVVVLRDDTFTEGGYGFYVHRGAHVAFDNMRVVADSPFTLHMPRNGSMERFRGMLGKTFSLTLTGDASGKIWGTDVYTDDSNIAAAAVHSGALADGETGTVIITILPGQESYAESERNGVSSQSYRSWHGSYKVERIQ
;
A
#
# COMPACT_ATOMS: atom_id res chain seq x y z
N MET A 1 -19.39 23.44 -3.12
CA MET A 1 -19.66 22.07 -2.61
C MET A 1 -18.86 21.13 -3.48
N ASP A 2 -18.17 20.15 -2.91
CA ASP A 2 -17.34 19.22 -3.68
C ASP A 2 -18.19 18.44 -4.69
N ARG A 3 -17.68 18.27 -5.91
CA ARG A 3 -18.37 17.50 -6.95
C ARG A 3 -17.98 16.04 -6.86
N LYS A 4 -19.00 15.20 -6.69
CA LYS A 4 -18.88 13.76 -6.46
C LYS A 4 -19.36 13.03 -7.71
N MET A 5 -18.46 12.39 -8.45
CA MET A 5 -18.78 11.83 -9.76
C MET A 5 -18.41 10.35 -9.85
N ARG A 6 -19.43 9.50 -9.96
CA ARG A 6 -19.25 8.06 -10.13
C ARG A 6 -19.07 7.72 -11.61
N VAL A 7 -18.08 6.89 -11.91
CA VAL A 7 -17.91 6.28 -13.24
C VAL A 7 -19.01 5.25 -13.50
N ALA A 8 -19.67 5.35 -14.66
CA ALA A 8 -20.81 4.51 -15.00
C ALA A 8 -20.33 3.12 -15.47
N GLY A 9 -20.16 2.19 -14.53
CA GLY A 9 -20.02 0.76 -14.82
C GLY A 9 -18.86 0.42 -15.76
N ALA A 10 -17.63 0.65 -15.31
CA ALA A 10 -16.44 0.18 -16.00
C ALA A 10 -16.54 -1.33 -16.29
N ARG A 11 -16.26 -1.73 -17.53
CA ARG A 11 -16.04 -3.14 -17.86
C ARG A 11 -14.79 -3.59 -17.12
N ILE A 12 -14.96 -4.32 -16.01
CA ILE A 12 -13.84 -4.93 -15.28
C ILE A 12 -13.06 -5.79 -16.29
N VAL A 13 -11.83 -5.40 -16.58
CA VAL A 13 -10.90 -6.25 -17.32
C VAL A 13 -10.40 -7.27 -16.32
N LEU A 14 -11.11 -8.41 -16.17
CA LEU A 14 -10.63 -9.52 -15.36
C LEU A 14 -9.37 -10.11 -16.01
N GLY A 15 -8.21 -9.65 -15.57
CA GLY A 15 -6.91 -10.23 -15.88
C GLY A 15 -6.34 -10.91 -14.64
N LEU A 16 -6.41 -12.23 -14.57
CA LEU A 16 -5.73 -12.99 -13.51
C LEU A 16 -4.21 -12.92 -13.78
N VAL A 17 -3.44 -12.28 -12.91
CA VAL A 17 -1.98 -12.31 -12.98
C VAL A 17 -1.50 -13.44 -12.09
N VAL A 18 -1.26 -14.61 -12.69
CA VAL A 18 -0.67 -15.76 -12.00
C VAL A 18 0.85 -15.65 -12.07
N LEU A 19 1.47 -15.17 -11.00
CA LEU A 19 2.91 -15.34 -10.78
C LEU A 19 3.14 -16.73 -10.18
N CYS A 20 3.24 -17.75 -11.02
CA CYS A 20 3.73 -19.06 -10.59
C CYS A 20 5.27 -19.04 -10.49
N LEU A 21 5.78 -18.81 -9.30
CA LEU A 21 7.10 -19.31 -8.90
C LEU A 21 6.86 -20.37 -7.83
N GLY A 22 7.62 -21.46 -7.90
CA GLY A 22 7.22 -22.78 -7.39
C GLY A 22 6.79 -22.83 -5.93
N GLY A 23 5.79 -23.68 -5.65
CA GLY A 23 5.66 -24.32 -4.34
C GLY A 23 4.97 -23.54 -3.22
N THR A 24 3.85 -22.86 -3.49
CA THR A 24 2.66 -22.68 -2.62
C THR A 24 1.69 -21.75 -3.35
N LEU A 25 0.38 -21.92 -3.19
CA LEU A 25 -0.61 -21.00 -3.75
C LEU A 25 -0.46 -19.64 -3.03
N ALA A 26 0.43 -18.78 -3.53
CA ALA A 26 0.23 -17.35 -3.36
C ALA A 26 -1.14 -17.02 -3.98
N GLY A 27 -2.00 -16.30 -3.26
CA GLY A 27 -3.30 -15.87 -3.77
C GLY A 27 -3.12 -15.24 -5.16
N ALA A 28 -3.96 -15.61 -6.11
CA ALA A 28 -3.85 -15.10 -7.46
C ALA A 28 -4.19 -13.60 -7.44
N GLN A 29 -3.21 -12.77 -7.79
CA GLN A 29 -3.42 -11.33 -7.92
C GLN A 29 -4.42 -11.09 -9.05
N GLU A 30 -5.39 -10.22 -8.82
CA GLU A 30 -6.40 -9.86 -9.81
C GLU A 30 -6.17 -8.42 -10.27
N LEU A 31 -5.89 -8.23 -11.55
CA LEU A 31 -5.90 -6.90 -12.15
C LEU A 31 -7.37 -6.47 -12.27
N LEU A 32 -7.76 -5.44 -11.50
CA LEU A 32 -9.12 -4.89 -11.53
C LEU A 32 -9.26 -3.79 -12.58
N LEU A 33 -8.20 -2.97 -12.74
CA LEU A 33 -8.16 -1.85 -13.66
C LEU A 33 -6.73 -1.62 -14.15
N SER A 34 -6.61 -1.33 -15.44
CA SER A 34 -5.44 -0.69 -16.04
C SER A 34 -5.93 0.32 -17.05
N ASP A 35 -5.47 1.56 -16.96
CA ASP A 35 -5.87 2.64 -17.86
C ASP A 35 -4.69 3.59 -18.09
N ASP A 36 -4.30 3.76 -19.35
CA ASP A 36 -3.26 4.70 -19.81
C ASP A 36 -3.87 6.00 -20.36
N PHE A 37 -5.20 6.15 -20.26
CA PHE A 37 -5.95 7.33 -20.69
C PHE A 37 -5.67 7.77 -22.13
N ALA A 38 -5.22 6.85 -23.00
CA ALA A 38 -5.10 7.09 -24.43
C ALA A 38 -6.45 7.44 -25.07
N ASN A 39 -7.54 6.99 -24.44
CA ASN A 39 -8.92 7.31 -24.73
C ASN A 39 -9.76 7.18 -23.44
N ASN A 40 -11.08 7.39 -23.53
CA ASN A 40 -11.99 7.23 -22.39
C ASN A 40 -12.76 5.89 -22.42
N ASP A 41 -12.11 4.78 -22.76
CA ASP A 41 -12.76 3.46 -22.88
C ASP A 41 -13.30 2.91 -21.55
N MET A 42 -12.78 3.41 -20.41
CA MET A 42 -13.24 3.04 -19.07
C MET A 42 -14.40 3.92 -18.55
N ASP A 43 -14.97 4.75 -19.42
CA ASP A 43 -16.12 5.62 -19.13
C ASP A 43 -15.90 6.58 -17.95
N TRP A 44 -14.66 7.08 -17.78
CA TRP A 44 -14.37 8.09 -16.78
C TRP A 44 -15.27 9.31 -16.96
N TYR A 45 -15.63 9.92 -15.83
CA TYR A 45 -16.46 11.11 -15.84
C TYR A 45 -15.71 12.25 -16.54
N VAL A 46 -16.38 12.92 -17.48
CA VAL A 46 -15.84 14.09 -18.17
C VAL A 46 -16.80 15.27 -18.10
N SER A 47 -16.24 16.47 -18.11
CA SER A 47 -16.93 17.75 -18.09
C SER A 47 -16.02 18.85 -18.66
N ASP A 48 -16.45 20.10 -18.60
CA ASP A 48 -15.62 21.22 -19.05
C ASP A 48 -14.29 21.35 -18.27
N SER A 49 -14.24 20.90 -17.01
CA SER A 49 -13.06 21.00 -16.13
C SER A 49 -12.41 19.66 -15.80
N ILE A 50 -12.90 18.56 -16.40
CA ILE A 50 -12.35 17.20 -16.22
C ILE A 50 -12.39 16.48 -17.57
N GLN A 51 -11.25 16.11 -18.13
CA GLN A 51 -11.20 15.60 -19.49
C GLN A 51 -10.19 14.47 -19.62
N VAL A 52 -10.50 13.48 -20.48
CA VAL A 52 -9.47 12.60 -21.02
C VAL A 52 -8.94 13.25 -22.30
N ALA A 53 -7.73 13.79 -22.22
CA ALA A 53 -7.09 14.54 -23.30
C ALA A 53 -5.57 14.32 -23.25
N ASN A 54 -4.90 14.40 -24.41
CA ASN A 54 -3.44 14.28 -24.50
C ASN A 54 -2.85 12.99 -23.90
N GLY A 55 -3.63 11.90 -23.87
CA GLY A 55 -3.23 10.64 -23.23
C GLY A 55 -3.25 10.70 -21.71
N ARG A 56 -4.05 11.59 -21.11
CA ARG A 56 -4.08 11.84 -19.67
C ARG A 56 -5.49 12.15 -19.21
N TYR A 57 -5.73 12.01 -17.92
CA TYR A 57 -6.95 12.45 -17.27
C TYR A 57 -6.72 13.75 -16.51
N GLU A 58 -7.14 14.87 -17.11
CA GLU A 58 -6.83 16.23 -16.70
C GLU A 58 -7.96 16.85 -15.87
N PHE A 59 -7.58 17.54 -14.80
CA PHE A 59 -8.46 18.29 -13.89
C PHE A 59 -7.98 19.74 -13.83
N SER A 60 -8.90 20.70 -13.93
CA SER A 60 -8.56 22.14 -13.96
C SER A 60 -9.62 23.04 -13.30
N ASN A 61 -10.26 22.55 -12.24
CA ASN A 61 -11.38 23.25 -11.59
C ASN A 61 -10.91 24.19 -10.47
N ASP A 62 -11.20 25.48 -10.62
CA ASP A 62 -10.87 26.52 -9.64
C ASP A 62 -11.96 26.74 -8.58
N GLU A 63 -13.20 26.35 -8.86
CA GLU A 63 -14.34 26.70 -8.02
C GLU A 63 -14.51 25.72 -6.86
N HIS A 64 -14.46 24.41 -7.14
CA HIS A 64 -14.77 23.34 -6.18
C HIS A 64 -13.78 22.17 -6.32
N ALA A 65 -13.64 21.37 -5.27
CA ALA A 65 -12.86 20.13 -5.37
C ALA A 65 -13.64 19.09 -6.19
N ASP A 66 -12.91 18.30 -6.94
CA ASP A 66 -13.45 17.23 -7.77
C ASP A 66 -12.86 15.89 -7.33
N TYR A 67 -13.69 14.86 -7.33
CA TYR A 67 -13.21 13.50 -7.20
C TYR A 67 -14.08 12.53 -7.97
N THR A 68 -13.39 11.60 -8.62
CA THR A 68 -13.97 10.62 -9.53
C THR A 68 -13.51 9.24 -9.13
N TRP A 69 -14.42 8.28 -9.13
CA TRP A 69 -14.10 6.94 -8.65
C TRP A 69 -14.81 5.85 -9.44
N MET A 70 -14.20 4.67 -9.40
CA MET A 70 -14.85 3.40 -9.70
C MET A 70 -15.27 2.74 -8.39
N SER A 71 -16.49 2.23 -8.36
CA SER A 71 -16.96 1.42 -7.24
C SER A 71 -16.33 0.03 -7.28
N GLY A 72 -16.10 -0.54 -6.11
CA GLY A 72 -15.59 -1.89 -5.95
C GLY A 72 -15.64 -2.30 -4.48
N ASN A 73 -15.18 -3.51 -4.20
CA ASN A 73 -15.09 -4.12 -2.88
C ASN A 73 -13.67 -4.65 -2.61
N MET A 74 -12.65 -3.93 -3.09
CA MET A 74 -11.26 -4.37 -2.92
C MET A 74 -10.84 -4.22 -1.46
N ALA A 75 -10.64 -5.34 -0.78
CA ALA A 75 -10.21 -5.36 0.62
C ALA A 75 -8.71 -5.10 0.75
N ASP A 76 -7.91 -5.89 0.05
CA ASP A 76 -6.45 -5.82 0.03
C ASP A 76 -5.96 -5.62 -1.40
N GLY A 77 -4.82 -4.94 -1.56
CA GLY A 77 -4.24 -4.70 -2.87
C GLY A 77 -3.46 -3.40 -2.98
N SER A 78 -3.36 -2.88 -4.20
CA SER A 78 -2.68 -1.63 -4.49
C SER A 78 -3.45 -0.75 -5.48
N VAL A 79 -3.39 0.56 -5.27
CA VAL A 79 -3.80 1.60 -6.22
C VAL A 79 -2.57 2.40 -6.62
N VAL A 80 -2.34 2.52 -7.92
CA VAL A 80 -1.17 3.17 -8.51
C VAL A 80 -1.64 4.13 -9.60
N ALA A 81 -1.04 5.31 -9.67
CA ALA A 81 -1.12 6.18 -10.85
C ALA A 81 0.04 7.16 -10.88
N ASP A 82 0.36 7.66 -12.06
CA ASP A 82 1.24 8.80 -12.24
C ASP A 82 0.43 10.09 -12.16
N SER A 83 1.06 11.15 -11.66
CA SER A 83 0.46 12.48 -11.56
C SER A 83 1.42 13.56 -12.05
N VAL A 84 0.87 14.58 -12.70
CA VAL A 84 1.63 15.72 -13.24
C VAL A 84 0.93 17.01 -12.90
N TRP A 85 1.69 17.92 -12.29
CA TRP A 85 1.24 19.27 -12.03
C TRP A 85 1.18 20.08 -13.32
N LEU A 86 0.02 20.65 -13.64
CA LEU A 86 -0.21 21.48 -14.82
C LEU A 86 -0.25 22.98 -14.48
N GLY A 87 -0.58 23.34 -13.24
CA GLY A 87 -0.68 24.73 -12.80
C GLY A 87 -1.65 24.93 -11.64
N GLY A 88 -1.89 26.19 -11.29
CA GLY A 88 -2.79 26.56 -10.19
C GLY A 88 -2.06 26.84 -8.86
N ASP A 89 -2.74 26.63 -7.74
CA ASP A 89 -2.22 26.84 -6.39
C ASP A 89 -1.40 25.63 -5.92
N GLU A 90 -0.07 25.80 -5.85
CA GLU A 90 0.89 24.73 -5.50
C GLU A 90 0.71 24.15 -4.09
N THR A 91 -0.14 24.76 -3.25
CA THR A 91 -0.46 24.30 -1.90
C THR A 91 -1.70 23.40 -1.85
N MET A 92 -2.45 23.29 -2.95
CA MET A 92 -3.66 22.49 -3.01
C MET A 92 -3.35 21.02 -3.26
N GLY A 93 -3.95 20.17 -2.42
CA GLY A 93 -3.72 18.72 -2.44
C GLY A 93 -4.44 17.99 -3.58
N TYR A 94 -3.79 16.98 -4.15
CA TYR A 94 -4.36 16.08 -5.14
C TYR A 94 -3.76 14.68 -4.97
N GLY A 95 -4.45 13.63 -5.45
CA GLY A 95 -3.89 12.29 -5.46
C GLY A 95 -4.93 11.18 -5.50
N LEU A 96 -4.62 10.08 -4.81
CA LEU A 96 -5.33 8.81 -4.91
C LEU A 96 -6.39 8.67 -3.82
N VAL A 97 -7.49 8.01 -4.20
CA VAL A 97 -8.56 7.56 -3.31
C VAL A 97 -8.60 6.04 -3.30
N PHE A 98 -8.79 5.43 -2.12
CA PHE A 98 -8.84 3.98 -1.95
C PHE A 98 -9.78 3.58 -0.81
N ARG A 99 -10.27 2.32 -0.86
CA ARG A 99 -11.36 1.79 -0.04
C ARG A 99 -12.52 2.78 0.09
N LEU A 100 -12.95 3.32 -1.05
CA LEU A 100 -14.11 4.20 -1.12
C LEU A 100 -15.38 3.38 -0.91
N VAL A 101 -16.00 3.53 0.26
CA VAL A 101 -17.29 2.93 0.60
C VAL A 101 -18.40 3.68 -0.14
N ASP A 102 -18.35 5.01 -0.03
CA ASP A 102 -19.21 5.92 -0.76
C ASP A 102 -18.52 7.29 -0.89
N ALA A 103 -19.20 8.23 -1.53
CA ALA A 103 -18.64 9.55 -1.77
C ALA A 103 -18.45 10.42 -0.51
N GLN A 104 -18.75 9.93 0.69
CA GLN A 104 -18.54 10.60 1.97
C GLN A 104 -17.57 9.83 2.88
N ASN A 105 -17.15 8.62 2.47
CA ASN A 105 -16.44 7.66 3.30
C ASN A 105 -15.36 6.94 2.47
N PHE A 106 -14.11 7.37 2.57
CA PHE A 106 -12.97 6.82 1.83
C PHE A 106 -11.63 7.19 2.46
N TYR A 107 -10.56 6.46 2.13
CA TYR A 107 -9.18 6.93 2.40
C TYR A 107 -8.60 7.70 1.23
N PHE A 108 -7.62 8.55 1.54
CA PHE A 108 -6.88 9.32 0.55
C PHE A 108 -5.37 9.34 0.82
N LEU A 109 -4.61 9.45 -0.27
CA LEU A 109 -3.26 9.97 -0.33
C LEU A 109 -3.31 11.27 -1.13
N TRP A 110 -2.89 12.39 -0.53
CA TRP A 110 -2.72 13.63 -1.27
C TRP A 110 -1.29 14.13 -1.20
N ILE A 111 -0.82 14.66 -2.32
CA ILE A 111 0.42 15.43 -2.44
C ILE A 111 0.10 16.86 -2.89
N THR A 112 1.04 17.78 -2.70
CA THR A 112 1.01 19.15 -3.21
C THR A 112 2.20 19.40 -4.13
N ALA A 113 2.06 20.35 -5.06
CA ALA A 113 3.15 20.69 -5.97
C ALA A 113 4.36 21.33 -5.26
N ASN A 114 4.15 21.90 -4.06
CA ASN A 114 5.24 22.40 -3.22
C ASN A 114 5.93 21.34 -2.33
N GLY A 115 5.62 20.05 -2.51
CA GLY A 115 6.39 18.95 -1.93
C GLY A 115 5.91 18.47 -0.55
N GLN A 116 4.63 18.64 -0.24
CA GLN A 116 4.02 18.07 0.96
C GLN A 116 3.12 16.89 0.62
N PHE A 117 2.92 15.99 1.57
CA PHE A 117 1.92 14.93 1.50
C PHE A 117 1.15 14.79 2.80
N THR A 118 -0.04 14.21 2.68
CA THR A 118 -0.91 13.80 3.78
C THR A 118 -1.59 12.48 3.43
N VAL A 119 -1.97 11.74 4.47
CA VAL A 119 -2.71 10.48 4.33
C VAL A 119 -3.79 10.48 5.38
N GLY A 120 -5.02 10.17 5.00
CA GLY A 120 -6.14 10.26 5.91
C GLY A 120 -7.38 9.62 5.35
N LYS A 121 -8.49 9.93 6.00
CA LYS A 121 -9.83 9.47 5.62
C LYS A 121 -10.78 10.63 5.55
N VAL A 122 -11.74 10.54 4.64
CA VAL A 122 -12.98 11.31 4.75
C VAL A 122 -13.99 10.40 5.43
N MET A 123 -14.59 10.87 6.51
CA MET A 123 -15.69 10.21 7.22
C MET A 123 -16.86 11.18 7.30
N GLU A 124 -18.04 10.76 6.87
CA GLU A 124 -19.23 11.63 6.85
C GLU A 124 -18.94 12.99 6.21
N ASN A 125 -18.17 13.02 5.12
CA ASN A 125 -17.74 14.22 4.40
C ASN A 125 -16.73 15.12 5.15
N HIS A 126 -16.10 14.63 6.22
CA HIS A 126 -15.11 15.37 7.00
C HIS A 126 -13.73 14.71 6.84
N ALA A 127 -12.75 15.48 6.39
CA ALA A 127 -11.37 15.00 6.27
C ALA A 127 -10.70 14.90 7.65
N VAL A 128 -10.18 13.72 7.96
CA VAL A 128 -9.46 13.37 9.19
C VAL A 128 -8.07 12.85 8.79
N PRO A 129 -7.02 13.66 8.93
CA PRO A 129 -5.65 13.21 8.65
C PRO A 129 -5.19 12.17 9.66
N ILE A 130 -4.68 11.04 9.17
CA ILE A 130 -3.97 10.04 9.98
C ILE A 130 -2.49 10.42 10.06
N LYS A 131 -1.93 10.83 8.91
CA LYS A 131 -0.66 11.53 8.79
C LYS A 131 -0.94 12.99 8.49
N GLN A 132 -0.53 13.88 9.38
CA GLN A 132 -0.59 15.33 9.14
C GLN A 132 0.33 15.73 7.96
N TRP A 133 -0.03 16.81 7.28
CA TRP A 133 0.77 17.40 6.21
C TRP A 133 2.25 17.49 6.60
N SER A 134 3.11 16.89 5.80
CA SER A 134 4.55 16.83 6.03
C SER A 134 5.29 16.94 4.71
N SER A 135 6.46 17.57 4.70
CA SER A 135 7.34 17.58 3.52
C SER A 135 7.91 16.19 3.23
N SER A 136 8.16 15.88 1.96
CA SER A 136 8.88 14.69 1.54
C SER A 136 9.76 14.98 0.33
N ASP A 137 11.05 14.65 0.43
CA ASP A 137 12.01 14.76 -0.68
C ASP A 137 11.72 13.77 -1.81
N ALA A 138 10.85 12.79 -1.57
CA ALA A 138 10.40 11.86 -2.60
C ALA A 138 9.50 12.53 -3.65
N ILE A 139 8.94 13.72 -3.38
CA ILE A 139 8.02 14.40 -4.30
C ILE A 139 8.79 15.28 -5.29
N ASN A 140 8.57 15.02 -6.57
CA ASN A 140 9.03 15.87 -7.66
C ASN A 140 8.13 17.11 -7.77
N THR A 141 8.59 18.25 -7.23
CA THR A 141 7.84 19.53 -7.25
C THR A 141 7.73 20.19 -8.63
N ARG A 142 8.50 19.67 -9.60
CA ARG A 142 8.64 20.22 -10.97
C ARG A 142 8.56 19.12 -12.04
N GLY A 143 7.96 17.98 -11.73
CA GLY A 143 7.90 16.83 -12.63
C GLY A 143 6.78 15.86 -12.29
N GLU A 144 6.81 14.70 -12.93
CA GLU A 144 5.83 13.64 -12.71
C GLU A 144 6.09 12.94 -11.37
N ASN A 145 5.02 12.47 -10.74
CA ASN A 145 5.07 11.70 -9.50
C ASN A 145 4.32 10.38 -9.67
N HIS A 146 5.03 9.27 -9.44
CA HIS A 146 4.46 7.94 -9.34
C HIS A 146 3.92 7.72 -7.93
N LEU A 147 2.60 7.70 -7.79
CA LEU A 147 1.90 7.53 -6.52
C LEU A 147 1.45 6.08 -6.36
N ARG A 148 1.75 5.47 -5.23
CA ARG A 148 1.33 4.11 -4.90
C ARG A 148 0.85 4.01 -3.46
N VAL A 149 -0.35 3.47 -3.31
CA VAL A 149 -0.89 3.04 -2.02
C VAL A 149 -1.02 1.53 -2.06
N GLU A 150 -0.40 0.85 -1.10
CA GLU A 150 -0.64 -0.57 -0.83
C GLU A 150 -1.42 -0.68 0.48
N PHE A 151 -2.32 -1.65 0.57
CA PHE A 151 -3.07 -1.88 1.80
C PHE A 151 -3.40 -3.35 1.99
N SER A 152 -3.26 -3.81 3.23
CA SER A 152 -3.67 -5.16 3.65
C SER A 152 -4.14 -5.16 5.09
N GLY A 153 -5.37 -5.63 5.33
CA GLY A 153 -6.00 -5.52 6.64
C GLY A 153 -6.04 -4.06 7.11
N TYR A 154 -5.47 -3.76 8.27
CA TYR A 154 -5.38 -2.38 8.80
C TYR A 154 -4.13 -1.62 8.35
N LEU A 155 -3.21 -2.25 7.62
CA LEU A 155 -1.96 -1.59 7.21
C LEU A 155 -2.13 -0.86 5.89
N ILE A 156 -1.54 0.33 5.81
CA ILE A 156 -1.51 1.17 4.62
C ILE A 156 -0.04 1.59 4.41
N ASN A 157 0.56 1.22 3.29
CA ASN A 157 1.90 1.66 2.89
C ASN A 157 1.79 2.68 1.77
N ILE A 158 2.52 3.78 1.92
CA ILE A 158 2.55 4.87 0.95
C ILE A 158 3.94 4.94 0.34
N LEU A 159 3.98 4.84 -0.98
CA LEU A 159 5.19 5.02 -1.77
C LEU A 159 4.98 6.18 -2.73
N ILE A 160 5.98 7.06 -2.80
CA ILE A 160 6.04 8.17 -3.76
C ILE A 160 7.35 8.02 -4.51
N ASN A 161 7.30 7.95 -5.84
CA ASN A 161 8.48 7.76 -6.70
C ASN A 161 9.34 6.55 -6.29
N GLY A 162 8.68 5.47 -5.87
CA GLY A 162 9.31 4.23 -5.42
C GLY A 162 9.87 4.25 -4.00
N GLN A 163 9.91 5.42 -3.34
CA GLN A 163 10.35 5.53 -1.95
C GLN A 163 9.18 5.35 -0.99
N GLU A 164 9.32 4.44 -0.02
CA GLU A 164 8.41 4.34 1.13
C GLU A 164 8.49 5.61 1.98
N VAL A 165 7.38 6.36 2.08
CA VAL A 165 7.31 7.61 2.84
C VAL A 165 6.63 7.46 4.19
N VAL A 166 5.67 6.54 4.32
CA VAL A 166 5.02 6.20 5.60
C VAL A 166 4.26 4.88 5.54
N VAL A 167 4.26 4.14 6.65
CA VAL A 167 3.38 2.99 6.90
C VAL A 167 2.46 3.34 8.07
N LEU A 168 1.14 3.22 7.85
CA LEU A 168 0.10 3.61 8.80
C LEU A 168 -0.78 2.43 9.21
N ARG A 169 -1.58 2.64 10.26
CA ARG A 169 -2.61 1.71 10.71
C ARG A 169 -3.96 2.40 10.84
N ASP A 170 -4.96 1.91 10.13
CA ASP A 170 -6.36 2.31 10.29
C ASP A 170 -7.26 1.23 9.66
N ASP A 171 -8.35 0.87 10.34
CA ASP A 171 -9.31 -0.18 9.95
C ASP A 171 -10.74 0.34 9.81
N THR A 172 -10.92 1.67 9.75
CA THR A 172 -12.23 2.31 9.58
C THR A 172 -12.95 1.82 8.32
N PHE A 173 -12.23 1.71 7.20
CA PHE A 173 -12.75 1.13 5.96
C PHE A 173 -11.91 -0.10 5.61
N THR A 174 -12.56 -1.25 5.46
CA THR A 174 -11.88 -2.52 5.22
C THR A 174 -11.85 -2.93 3.76
N GLU A 175 -12.73 -2.36 2.94
CA GLU A 175 -12.84 -2.59 1.51
C GLU A 175 -13.51 -1.41 0.80
N GLY A 176 -13.35 -1.31 -0.52
CA GLY A 176 -14.11 -0.34 -1.32
C GLY A 176 -13.55 -0.09 -2.70
N GLY A 177 -14.03 0.99 -3.31
CA GLY A 177 -13.58 1.50 -4.60
C GLY A 177 -12.29 2.31 -4.54
N TYR A 178 -11.95 2.91 -5.67
CA TYR A 178 -10.70 3.63 -5.89
C TYR A 178 -10.89 4.74 -6.93
N GLY A 179 -9.98 5.70 -6.95
CA GLY A 179 -10.07 6.82 -7.89
C GLY A 179 -9.11 7.96 -7.57
N PHE A 180 -9.52 9.16 -7.96
CA PHE A 180 -8.75 10.38 -7.85
C PHE A 180 -9.50 11.45 -7.08
N TYR A 181 -8.74 12.32 -6.41
CA TYR A 181 -9.26 13.52 -5.76
C TYR A 181 -8.33 14.69 -6.08
N VAL A 182 -8.91 15.85 -6.43
CA VAL A 182 -8.20 17.10 -6.71
C VAL A 182 -8.91 18.23 -5.98
N HIS A 183 -8.22 18.90 -5.05
CA HIS A 183 -8.76 20.10 -4.43
C HIS A 183 -8.93 21.23 -5.46
N ARG A 184 -9.90 22.12 -5.20
CA ARG A 184 -10.10 23.32 -6.02
C ARG A 184 -8.78 24.10 -6.21
N GLY A 185 -8.57 24.61 -7.40
CA GLY A 185 -7.40 25.44 -7.73
C GLY A 185 -6.11 24.65 -7.99
N ALA A 186 -6.10 23.33 -7.81
CA ALA A 186 -5.02 22.47 -8.32
C ALA A 186 -5.36 22.04 -9.75
N HIS A 187 -4.45 22.25 -10.70
CA HIS A 187 -4.59 21.74 -12.07
C HIS A 187 -3.60 20.60 -12.27
N VAL A 188 -4.12 19.40 -12.53
CA VAL A 188 -3.35 18.15 -12.43
C VAL A 188 -3.82 17.20 -13.51
N ALA A 189 -2.88 16.46 -14.09
CA ALA A 189 -3.17 15.30 -14.91
C ALA A 189 -2.79 14.01 -14.19
N PHE A 190 -3.57 12.95 -14.40
CA PHE A 190 -3.22 11.59 -14.02
C PHE A 190 -3.00 10.71 -15.25
N ASP A 191 -2.14 9.72 -15.10
CA ASP A 191 -1.84 8.73 -16.14
C ASP A 191 -1.52 7.36 -15.51
N ASN A 192 -1.50 6.29 -16.31
CA ASN A 192 -1.07 4.94 -15.95
C ASN A 192 -1.73 4.40 -14.69
N MET A 193 -3.05 4.55 -14.57
CA MET A 193 -3.77 4.02 -13.42
C MET A 193 -3.74 2.49 -13.45
N ARG A 194 -3.34 1.88 -12.34
CA ARG A 194 -3.35 0.43 -12.16
C ARG A 194 -3.89 0.07 -10.79
N VAL A 195 -4.85 -0.86 -10.76
CA VAL A 195 -5.43 -1.38 -9.53
C VAL A 195 -5.37 -2.89 -9.54
N VAL A 196 -4.74 -3.44 -8.49
CA VAL A 196 -4.50 -4.88 -8.36
C VAL A 196 -4.99 -5.33 -6.99
N ALA A 197 -5.98 -6.22 -6.96
CA ALA A 197 -6.42 -6.86 -5.73
C ALA A 197 -5.44 -7.96 -5.32
N ASP A 198 -5.31 -8.17 -4.01
CA ASP A 198 -4.43 -9.17 -3.40
C ASP A 198 -2.95 -9.03 -3.81
N SER A 199 -2.55 -7.82 -4.26
CA SER A 199 -1.15 -7.48 -4.51
C SER A 199 -0.32 -7.61 -3.23
N PRO A 200 0.93 -8.09 -3.30
CA PRO A 200 1.80 -8.20 -2.14
C PRO A 200 2.01 -6.84 -1.48
N PHE A 201 1.74 -6.78 -0.18
CA PHE A 201 2.12 -5.66 0.67
C PHE A 201 3.62 -5.75 0.92
N THR A 202 4.36 -4.78 0.39
CA THR A 202 5.82 -4.74 0.45
C THR A 202 6.26 -3.79 1.55
N LEU A 203 7.18 -4.22 2.39
CA LEU A 203 7.74 -3.33 3.41
C LEU A 203 9.25 -3.52 3.54
N HIS A 204 9.93 -2.43 3.84
CA HIS A 204 11.35 -2.46 4.21
C HIS A 204 11.49 -2.59 5.73
N MET A 205 12.06 -3.69 6.22
CA MET A 205 12.30 -3.86 7.66
C MET A 205 13.68 -3.35 8.06
N PRO A 206 13.81 -2.64 9.19
CA PRO A 206 15.12 -2.39 9.78
C PRO A 206 15.71 -3.70 10.34
N ARG A 207 17.03 -3.77 10.46
CA ARG A 207 17.76 -4.94 10.99
C ARG A 207 17.32 -5.35 12.40
N ASN A 208 16.82 -4.42 13.20
CA ASN A 208 16.32 -4.66 14.55
C ASN A 208 14.77 -4.74 14.63
N GLY A 209 14.08 -4.91 13.50
CA GLY A 209 12.63 -4.99 13.45
C GLY A 209 12.05 -6.26 14.09
N SER A 210 10.78 -6.17 14.47
CA SER A 210 9.97 -7.30 14.98
C SER A 210 8.58 -7.31 14.30
N MET A 211 7.81 -8.38 14.54
CA MET A 211 6.48 -8.57 13.95
C MET A 211 5.33 -8.20 14.89
N GLU A 212 5.60 -7.68 16.09
CA GLU A 212 4.56 -7.25 17.05
C GLU A 212 3.56 -6.27 16.45
N ARG A 213 4.03 -5.47 15.50
CA ARG A 213 3.26 -4.43 14.83
C ARG A 213 2.17 -4.98 13.89
N PHE A 214 2.19 -6.29 13.64
CA PHE A 214 1.26 -7.05 12.79
C PHE A 214 0.35 -7.99 13.60
N ARG A 215 0.40 -7.91 14.94
CA ARG A 215 -0.42 -8.74 15.82
C ARG A 215 -1.90 -8.64 15.46
N GLY A 216 -2.60 -9.78 15.55
CA GLY A 216 -4.02 -9.90 15.19
C GLY A 216 -4.30 -10.13 13.71
N MET A 217 -3.31 -9.99 12.82
CA MET A 217 -3.44 -10.25 11.38
C MET A 217 -3.29 -11.74 11.04
N LEU A 218 -3.92 -12.62 11.83
CA LEU A 218 -3.71 -14.06 11.77
C LEU A 218 -3.95 -14.62 10.35
N GLY A 219 -2.98 -15.38 9.84
CA GLY A 219 -2.99 -15.96 8.50
C GLY A 219 -2.59 -15.02 7.37
N LYS A 220 -2.41 -13.71 7.61
CA LYS A 220 -1.93 -12.77 6.59
C LYS A 220 -0.46 -13.00 6.29
N THR A 221 -0.11 -12.84 5.01
CA THR A 221 1.25 -12.96 4.49
C THR A 221 1.77 -11.61 4.01
N PHE A 222 3.01 -11.27 4.35
CA PHE A 222 3.67 -10.03 3.95
C PHE A 222 4.97 -10.34 3.20
N SER A 223 5.27 -9.59 2.15
CA SER A 223 6.57 -9.65 1.47
C SER A 223 7.46 -8.56 2.07
N LEU A 224 8.51 -8.96 2.79
CA LEU A 224 9.38 -8.02 3.50
C LEU A 224 10.77 -8.03 2.90
N THR A 225 11.30 -6.86 2.56
CA THR A 225 12.69 -6.71 2.15
C THR A 225 13.53 -6.31 3.36
N LEU A 226 14.55 -7.10 3.65
CA LEU A 226 15.44 -6.89 4.79
C LEU A 226 16.83 -7.47 4.51
N THR A 227 17.82 -7.00 5.26
CA THR A 227 19.15 -7.62 5.29
C THR A 227 19.21 -8.61 6.46
N GLY A 228 19.58 -9.86 6.18
CA GLY A 228 19.84 -10.87 7.21
C GLY A 228 20.90 -10.39 8.22
N ASP A 229 20.70 -10.73 9.49
CA ASP A 229 21.58 -10.34 10.58
C ASP A 229 21.61 -11.42 11.66
N ALA A 230 22.73 -12.13 11.78
CA ALA A 230 22.87 -13.25 12.71
C ALA A 230 22.94 -12.84 14.20
N SER A 231 22.97 -11.55 14.52
CA SER A 231 23.20 -11.06 15.89
C SER A 231 21.93 -10.86 16.74
N GLY A 232 20.76 -10.89 16.11
CA GLY A 232 19.48 -10.61 16.77
C GLY A 232 19.00 -11.74 17.70
N LYS A 233 18.25 -11.35 18.74
CA LYS A 233 17.65 -12.31 19.66
C LYS A 233 16.33 -12.85 19.09
N ILE A 234 16.17 -14.16 19.13
CA ILE A 234 14.97 -14.86 18.64
C ILE A 234 14.55 -15.95 19.61
N TRP A 235 13.25 -16.23 19.65
CA TRP A 235 12.65 -17.31 20.43
C TRP A 235 11.85 -18.22 19.51
N GLY A 236 12.13 -19.51 19.55
CA GLY A 236 11.46 -20.50 18.71
C GLY A 236 12.25 -20.95 17.49
N THR A 237 11.63 -21.86 16.75
CA THR A 237 12.21 -22.57 15.60
C THR A 237 11.10 -22.80 14.59
N ASP A 238 11.30 -22.38 13.34
CA ASP A 238 10.31 -22.34 12.24
C ASP A 238 9.12 -21.40 12.51
N VAL A 239 8.62 -21.36 13.75
CA VAL A 239 7.70 -20.36 14.27
C VAL A 239 8.38 -19.62 15.41
N TYR A 240 8.43 -18.29 15.29
CA TYR A 240 9.09 -17.39 16.23
C TYR A 240 8.06 -16.54 16.96
N THR A 241 8.33 -16.16 18.21
CA THR A 241 7.50 -15.16 18.91
C THR A 241 7.51 -13.84 18.15
N ASP A 242 6.40 -13.09 18.16
CA ASP A 242 6.27 -11.84 17.38
C ASP A 242 7.23 -10.71 17.77
N ASP A 243 7.87 -10.79 18.93
CA ASP A 243 8.94 -9.90 19.40
C ASP A 243 10.36 -10.35 19.02
N SER A 244 10.51 -11.52 18.39
CA SER A 244 11.80 -11.99 17.85
C SER A 244 12.32 -11.08 16.75
N ASN A 245 13.64 -10.85 16.73
CA ASN A 245 14.31 -10.08 15.68
C ASN A 245 14.12 -10.76 14.31
N ILE A 246 13.53 -10.03 13.36
CA ILE A 246 13.16 -10.58 12.06
C ILE A 246 14.35 -10.92 11.17
N ALA A 247 15.41 -10.11 11.20
CA ALA A 247 16.62 -10.35 10.41
C ALA A 247 17.36 -11.61 10.89
N ALA A 248 17.42 -11.83 12.20
CA ALA A 248 17.97 -13.05 12.78
C ALA A 248 17.09 -14.26 12.54
N ALA A 249 15.75 -14.12 12.59
CA ALA A 249 14.83 -15.20 12.26
C ALA A 249 14.94 -15.60 10.76
N ALA A 250 15.18 -14.63 9.87
CA ALA A 250 15.42 -14.88 8.45
C ALA A 250 16.73 -15.66 8.22
N VAL A 251 17.80 -15.35 8.97
CA VAL A 251 19.04 -16.13 8.92
C VAL A 251 18.85 -17.52 9.54
N HIS A 252 18.27 -17.58 10.74
CA HIS A 252 18.03 -18.84 11.45
C HIS A 252 17.18 -19.82 10.64
N SER A 253 16.12 -19.35 9.98
CA SER A 253 15.30 -20.18 9.08
C SER A 253 16.00 -20.59 7.78
N GLY A 254 17.12 -19.94 7.43
CA GLY A 254 17.80 -20.12 6.14
C GLY A 254 17.11 -19.38 4.99
N ALA A 255 16.16 -18.50 5.29
CA ALA A 255 15.51 -17.67 4.28
C ALA A 255 16.49 -16.67 3.66
N LEU A 256 17.45 -16.16 4.44
CA LEU A 256 18.55 -15.30 4.00
C LEU A 256 19.87 -15.76 4.65
N ALA A 257 21.01 -15.47 4.02
CA ALA A 257 22.31 -15.53 4.66
C ALA A 257 22.59 -14.27 5.51
N ASP A 258 23.55 -14.35 6.44
CA ASP A 258 24.00 -13.18 7.19
C ASP A 258 24.58 -12.12 6.24
N GLY A 259 24.06 -10.89 6.32
CA GLY A 259 24.39 -9.80 5.40
C GLY A 259 23.72 -9.86 4.02
N GLU A 260 22.96 -10.91 3.68
CA GLU A 260 22.18 -10.97 2.43
C GLU A 260 20.96 -10.05 2.53
N THR A 261 20.84 -9.09 1.60
CA THR A 261 19.58 -8.36 1.41
C THR A 261 18.71 -9.12 0.44
N GLY A 262 17.49 -9.45 0.87
CA GLY A 262 16.52 -10.12 0.04
C GLY A 262 15.10 -9.92 0.55
N THR A 263 14.15 -10.43 -0.23
CA THR A 263 12.74 -10.43 0.15
C THR A 263 12.35 -11.79 0.71
N VAL A 264 11.67 -11.79 1.86
CA VAL A 264 11.13 -12.97 2.53
C VAL A 264 9.62 -12.86 2.64
N ILE A 265 8.94 -13.99 2.74
CA ILE A 265 7.51 -14.07 3.04
C ILE A 265 7.35 -14.28 4.54
N ILE A 266 6.57 -13.41 5.19
CA ILE A 266 6.19 -13.58 6.59
C ILE A 266 4.73 -13.95 6.70
N THR A 267 4.42 -15.02 7.43
CA THR A 267 3.05 -15.35 7.82
C THR A 267 2.83 -15.01 9.30
N ILE A 268 1.79 -14.24 9.61
CA ILE A 268 1.39 -13.95 11.00
C ILE A 268 0.57 -15.11 11.54
N LEU A 269 0.94 -15.60 12.72
CA LEU A 269 0.38 -16.80 13.32
C LEU A 269 -0.12 -16.52 14.75
N PRO A 270 -1.07 -17.34 15.25
CA PRO A 270 -1.43 -17.31 16.66
C PRO A 270 -0.21 -17.56 17.55
N GLY A 271 -0.28 -17.09 18.79
CA GLY A 271 0.65 -17.49 19.84
C GLY A 271 0.66 -19.00 20.07
N GLN A 272 1.81 -19.53 20.52
CA GLN A 272 1.98 -20.91 20.96
C GLN A 272 2.17 -20.98 22.48
N GLU A 273 1.83 -22.13 23.08
CA GLU A 273 2.05 -22.40 24.51
C GLU A 273 3.52 -22.63 24.87
N SER A 274 4.35 -22.92 23.87
CA SER A 274 5.79 -23.10 24.01
C SER A 274 6.49 -22.97 22.66
N TYR A 275 7.72 -22.49 22.69
CA TYR A 275 8.60 -22.32 21.52
C TYR A 275 9.90 -23.09 21.78
N ALA A 276 10.29 -23.95 20.85
CA ALA A 276 11.50 -24.76 20.97
C ALA A 276 12.75 -24.00 20.51
N GLU A 277 13.84 -24.10 21.29
CA GLU A 277 15.16 -23.65 20.85
C GLU A 277 15.78 -24.57 19.81
N SER A 278 16.61 -24.01 18.95
CA SER A 278 17.56 -24.75 18.11
C SER A 278 18.74 -23.87 17.71
N GLU A 279 19.73 -24.46 17.05
CA GLU A 279 20.81 -23.75 16.39
C GLU A 279 20.78 -24.09 14.90
N ARG A 280 20.62 -23.09 14.05
CA ARG A 280 20.52 -23.23 12.60
C ARG A 280 21.21 -22.05 11.91
N ASN A 281 21.92 -22.34 10.82
CA ASN A 281 22.58 -21.32 9.99
C ASN A 281 23.48 -20.34 10.77
N GLY A 282 24.14 -20.82 11.84
CA GLY A 282 25.01 -20.01 12.68
C GLY A 282 24.30 -19.09 13.68
N VAL A 283 22.99 -19.23 13.85
CA VAL A 283 22.17 -18.50 14.82
C VAL A 283 21.59 -19.48 15.83
N SER A 284 21.66 -19.15 17.12
CA SER A 284 20.99 -19.90 18.19
C SER A 284 19.70 -19.19 18.61
N SER A 285 18.59 -19.91 18.61
CA SER A 285 17.33 -19.44 19.19
C SER A 285 17.18 -19.88 20.66
N GLN A 286 16.32 -19.18 21.40
CA GLN A 286 15.98 -19.53 22.77
C GLN A 286 14.61 -20.18 22.86
N SER A 287 14.43 -21.09 23.83
CA SER A 287 13.12 -21.60 24.15
C SER A 287 12.31 -20.53 24.87
N TYR A 288 10.98 -20.59 24.70
CA TYR A 288 10.07 -19.72 25.43
C TYR A 288 8.79 -20.46 25.78
N ARG A 289 8.07 -19.95 26.79
CA ARG A 289 6.78 -20.49 27.21
C ARG A 289 5.66 -19.86 26.36
N SER A 290 4.45 -19.83 26.91
CA SER A 290 3.30 -19.23 26.26
C SER A 290 3.56 -17.77 25.89
N TRP A 291 3.26 -17.40 24.65
CA TRP A 291 3.35 -16.04 24.12
C TRP A 291 2.20 -15.79 23.16
N HIS A 292 1.69 -14.55 23.08
CA HIS A 292 0.40 -14.23 22.46
C HIS A 292 0.40 -14.10 20.93
N GLY A 293 1.57 -14.03 20.28
CA GLY A 293 1.64 -13.87 18.82
C GLY A 293 2.91 -14.48 18.24
N SER A 294 2.82 -15.00 17.03
CA SER A 294 3.96 -15.62 16.35
C SER A 294 4.07 -15.19 14.90
N TYR A 295 5.21 -15.47 14.30
CA TYR A 295 5.37 -15.41 12.85
C TYR A 295 6.24 -16.55 12.32
N LYS A 296 6.09 -16.83 11.04
CA LYS A 296 6.95 -17.74 10.27
C LYS A 296 7.62 -16.95 9.16
N VAL A 297 8.90 -17.25 8.89
CA VAL A 297 9.69 -16.66 7.81
C VAL A 297 9.95 -17.72 6.74
N GLU A 298 9.77 -17.36 5.47
CA GLU A 298 10.04 -18.23 4.32
C GLU A 298 10.78 -17.47 3.23
N ARG A 299 11.66 -18.16 2.49
CA ARG A 299 12.29 -17.60 1.30
C ARG A 299 11.26 -17.51 0.17
N ILE A 300 11.34 -16.47 -0.66
CA ILE A 300 10.67 -16.50 -1.97
C ILE A 300 11.35 -17.59 -2.81
N GLN A 301 10.58 -18.61 -3.20
CA GLN A 301 11.05 -19.67 -4.11
C GLN A 301 11.04 -19.20 -5.56
#